data_AF-A0A6I7QCA5-F1
#
_entry.id   AF-A0A6I7QCA5-F1
#
_cell.length_a   1.000
_cell.length_b   1.000
_cell.length_c   1.000
_cell.angle_alpha   90.00
_cell.angle_beta   90.00
_cell.angle_gamma   90.00
#
_symmetry.space_group_name_H-M   'P 1'
#
loop_
_entity.id
_entity.type
_entity.pdbx_description
1 polymer ?
#
loop_
_entity_poly.entity_id
_entity_poly.type
_entity_poly.pdbx_seq_one_letter_code
_entity_poly.pdbx_strand_id
1 'polypeptide(L)'
;MGNRGNGSAHGQQSIRYSLMSNSVNGNPEQDCDNDPELWECDLEGIIVTPEDDWMDDPFFNPESLDEEDDSGGFYPPQPDDIECHVFYGCGGGVGDGNNGDGDDEDELQKWEDEKIIDDELDPCMQSIVEDLKGVEEGVGKIIQKFAGEIPGYNWELKSGKLNGQTAQTNPPALYDPTRESITTVFDNSAWSNATDISWARTILHEAIHAYLGVYFQINRPDWIATYPEMVEEWGELHNWNDVHHEEIARSLVNEIAIALKEFGDSSGLNYDLQFYQDLSWGGLHTTDTFLNKESTEKNRIQNILSIELTGYDLSGSPKTQKGNNIDC
;
A
#
# COMPACT_ATOMS: atom_id res chain seq x y z
N MET A 1 43.66 48.00 -4.30
CA MET A 1 44.42 47.38 -3.18
C MET A 1 43.37 46.83 -2.23
N GLY A 2 43.08 45.54 -2.10
CA GLY A 2 43.92 44.36 -2.26
C GLY A 2 43.82 43.55 -0.97
N ASN A 3 42.86 42.62 -0.95
CA ASN A 3 42.84 41.34 -0.23
C ASN A 3 42.84 41.32 1.32
N ARG A 4 41.87 40.56 1.90
CA ARG A 4 42.12 39.35 2.71
C ARG A 4 40.80 38.71 3.14
N GLY A 5 40.59 37.49 2.65
CA GLY A 5 39.56 36.58 3.14
C GLY A 5 39.94 35.92 4.46
N ASN A 6 38.96 35.24 5.06
CA ASN A 6 39.20 34.24 6.10
C ASN A 6 38.18 33.11 5.89
N GLY A 7 38.70 31.91 5.66
CA GLY A 7 37.92 30.69 5.47
C GLY A 7 37.41 30.14 6.79
N SER A 8 36.24 29.50 6.72
CA SER A 8 35.68 28.69 7.80
C SER A 8 36.06 27.24 7.56
N ALA A 9 36.72 26.63 8.54
CA ALA A 9 37.02 25.20 8.57
C ALA A 9 35.94 24.48 9.39
N HIS A 10 35.24 23.53 8.79
CA HIS A 10 34.44 22.54 9.51
C HIS A 10 35.31 21.31 9.77
N GLY A 11 35.59 21.04 11.05
CA GLY A 11 36.18 19.78 11.49
C GLY A 11 35.07 18.87 11.99
N GLN A 12 34.86 17.76 11.29
CA GLN A 12 34.04 16.65 11.77
C GLN A 12 34.83 15.87 12.83
N GLN A 13 34.21 15.61 13.98
CA GLN A 13 34.73 14.70 15.00
C GLN A 13 34.09 13.32 14.80
N SER A 14 34.93 12.30 14.60
CA SER A 14 34.51 10.90 14.57
C SER A 14 34.48 10.35 16.00
N ILE A 15 33.33 9.86 16.44
CA ILE A 15 33.14 9.15 17.71
C ILE A 15 33.22 7.65 17.42
N ARG A 16 34.24 6.97 17.97
CA ARG A 16 34.35 5.51 17.92
C ARG A 16 33.74 4.91 19.18
N TYR A 17 32.75 4.05 19.03
CA TYR A 17 32.32 3.13 20.09
C TYR A 17 33.00 1.78 19.91
N SER A 18 33.58 1.27 21.00
CA SER A 18 34.11 -0.08 21.12
C SER A 18 33.16 -0.86 22.03
N LEU A 19 32.58 -1.94 21.53
CA LEU A 19 31.84 -2.89 22.36
C LEU A 19 32.64 -4.19 22.46
N MET A 20 32.92 -4.53 23.71
CA MET A 20 33.50 -5.78 24.16
C MET A 20 32.42 -6.87 24.14
N SER A 21 32.70 -8.03 23.55
CA SER A 21 31.86 -9.22 23.71
C SER A 21 32.30 -10.04 24.93
N ASN A 22 31.35 -10.36 25.80
CA ASN A 22 31.50 -11.33 26.88
C ASN A 22 31.08 -12.72 26.35
N SER A 23 31.97 -13.69 26.55
CA SER A 23 31.78 -15.11 26.24
C SER A 23 31.01 -15.81 27.37
N VAL A 24 29.98 -16.59 27.00
CA VAL A 24 29.45 -17.69 27.82
C VAL A 24 29.25 -18.92 26.93
N ASN A 25 29.76 -20.05 27.43
CA ASN A 25 29.90 -21.36 26.78
C ASN A 25 28.58 -22.15 26.67
N GLY A 26 28.40 -22.91 25.58
CA GLY A 26 27.50 -24.05 25.49
C GLY A 26 27.29 -24.58 24.05
N ASN A 27 28.06 -25.58 23.63
CA ASN A 27 27.97 -26.34 22.37
C ASN A 27 27.28 -27.73 22.64
N PRO A 28 26.88 -28.59 21.66
CA PRO A 28 27.28 -28.55 20.24
C PRO A 28 26.27 -28.89 19.13
N GLU A 29 26.67 -28.45 17.93
CA GLU A 29 26.56 -29.11 16.62
C GLU A 29 25.23 -29.03 15.83
N GLN A 30 25.17 -28.06 14.92
CA GLN A 30 25.11 -28.39 13.49
C GLN A 30 25.85 -27.30 12.68
N ASP A 31 26.97 -27.71 12.08
CA ASP A 31 27.88 -26.89 11.27
C ASP A 31 27.23 -26.43 9.95
N CYS A 32 27.25 -25.11 9.73
CA CYS A 32 27.34 -24.47 8.42
C CYS A 32 28.45 -23.42 8.50
N ASP A 33 29.71 -23.84 8.34
CA ASP A 33 30.89 -22.98 8.12
C ASP A 33 30.62 -22.00 6.94
N ASN A 34 30.65 -20.67 7.17
CA ASN A 34 31.80 -19.75 7.09
C ASN A 34 32.24 -19.34 5.67
N ASP A 35 31.82 -18.13 5.24
CA ASP A 35 32.69 -17.16 4.54
C ASP A 35 32.15 -15.71 4.69
N PRO A 36 32.94 -14.73 5.20
CA PRO A 36 32.53 -13.33 5.27
C PRO A 36 33.22 -12.48 4.19
N GLU A 37 32.53 -12.19 3.09
CA GLU A 37 32.88 -11.03 2.25
C GLU A 37 32.10 -9.81 2.72
N LEU A 38 32.80 -8.96 3.49
CA LEU A 38 32.36 -7.62 3.86
C LEU A 38 32.38 -6.72 2.62
N TRP A 39 31.20 -6.26 2.19
CA TRP A 39 31.08 -5.11 1.31
C TRP A 39 30.67 -3.92 2.16
N GLU A 40 31.62 -3.01 2.44
CA GLU A 40 31.33 -1.67 2.93
C GLU A 40 30.81 -0.84 1.74
N CYS A 41 29.51 -0.54 1.72
CA CYS A 41 28.96 0.53 0.89
C CYS A 41 28.82 1.78 1.77
N ASP A 42 29.79 2.68 1.66
CA ASP A 42 29.65 4.05 2.13
C ASP A 42 28.59 4.76 1.29
N LEU A 43 27.39 4.95 1.83
CA LEU A 43 26.43 5.95 1.38
C LEU A 43 26.49 7.16 2.33
N GLU A 44 27.56 7.95 2.21
CA GLU A 44 27.56 9.29 2.78
C GLU A 44 26.67 10.21 1.94
N GLY A 45 25.59 10.69 2.55
CA GLY A 45 24.98 11.97 2.20
C GLY A 45 23.85 11.92 1.18
N ILE A 46 22.68 11.39 1.58
CA ILE A 46 21.41 11.78 0.96
C ILE A 46 20.71 12.74 1.92
N ILE A 47 20.74 14.02 1.55
CA ILE A 47 19.85 15.03 2.12
C ILE A 47 18.52 14.84 1.40
N VAL A 48 17.53 14.30 2.11
CA VAL A 48 16.14 14.26 1.64
C VAL A 48 15.64 15.71 1.66
N THR A 49 15.42 16.30 0.48
CA THR A 49 14.72 17.58 0.35
C THR A 49 13.23 17.33 0.13
N PRO A 50 12.31 18.10 0.74
CA PRO A 50 10.87 17.80 0.73
C PRO A 50 10.13 18.20 -0.55
N GLU A 51 10.74 18.12 -1.75
CA GLU A 51 10.21 18.81 -2.94
C GLU A 51 9.80 17.94 -4.14
N ASP A 52 9.74 16.60 -4.02
CA ASP A 52 9.38 15.72 -5.15
C ASP A 52 7.99 15.05 -5.02
N ASP A 53 7.01 15.72 -4.40
CA ASP A 53 5.59 15.29 -4.37
C ASP A 53 4.80 15.98 -5.50
N TRP A 54 5.02 15.65 -6.78
CA TRP A 54 4.21 16.21 -7.87
C TRP A 54 4.02 15.24 -9.05
N MET A 55 2.77 14.78 -9.18
CA MET A 55 1.97 14.44 -10.37
C MET A 55 1.20 13.13 -10.14
N ASP A 56 -0.03 13.22 -9.65
CA ASP A 56 -1.25 13.42 -10.45
C ASP A 56 -1.76 12.06 -10.99
N ASP A 57 -2.77 11.49 -10.33
CA ASP A 57 -3.76 10.64 -11.01
C ASP A 57 -5.07 11.44 -11.14
N PRO A 58 -5.24 12.23 -12.22
CA PRO A 58 -6.43 13.01 -12.47
C PRO A 58 -7.28 12.33 -13.54
N PHE A 59 -7.61 11.04 -13.41
CA PHE A 59 -8.35 10.35 -14.47
C PHE A 59 -9.78 9.97 -14.09
N PHE A 60 -10.59 11.01 -13.88
CA PHE A 60 -11.98 11.01 -14.34
C PHE A 60 -12.38 12.41 -14.81
N ASN A 61 -11.77 12.89 -15.90
CA ASN A 61 -12.33 13.98 -16.70
C ASN A 61 -12.96 13.39 -17.97
N PRO A 62 -14.30 13.32 -18.09
CA PRO A 62 -14.98 12.70 -19.24
C PRO A 62 -14.84 13.47 -20.58
N GLU A 63 -14.05 14.56 -20.64
CA GLU A 63 -13.95 15.46 -21.80
C GLU A 63 -12.72 15.30 -22.71
N SER A 64 -11.84 14.30 -22.55
CA SER A 64 -10.58 14.25 -23.33
C SER A 64 -10.26 12.97 -24.12
N LEU A 65 -11.26 12.19 -24.54
CA LEU A 65 -11.03 11.09 -25.49
C LEU A 65 -11.26 11.53 -26.95
N ASP A 66 -10.30 12.25 -27.51
CA ASP A 66 -10.14 12.38 -28.96
C ASP A 66 -8.77 11.82 -29.38
N GLU A 67 -8.85 10.83 -30.28
CA GLU A 67 -7.89 10.30 -31.26
C GLU A 67 -6.41 10.72 -31.19
N GLU A 68 -5.50 9.73 -31.16
CA GLU A 68 -4.66 9.43 -32.34
C GLU A 68 -3.92 8.08 -32.22
N ASP A 69 -4.05 7.32 -33.30
CA ASP A 69 -3.33 6.10 -33.66
C ASP A 69 -2.03 6.54 -34.37
N ASP A 70 -0.85 6.24 -33.81
CA ASP A 70 0.36 6.19 -34.63
C ASP A 70 1.31 5.06 -34.21
N SER A 71 1.56 4.22 -35.22
CA SER A 71 2.43 3.07 -35.26
C SER A 71 3.91 3.45 -35.15
N GLY A 72 4.57 3.00 -34.07
CA GLY A 72 6.03 3.13 -33.91
C GLY A 72 6.62 1.92 -33.21
N GLY A 73 7.01 0.90 -33.99
CA GLY A 73 7.64 -0.31 -33.47
C GLY A 73 9.03 -0.06 -32.90
N PHE A 74 9.24 -0.51 -31.67
CA PHE A 74 10.56 -0.66 -31.04
C PHE A 74 10.67 -2.08 -30.48
N TYR A 75 11.60 -2.88 -31.00
CA TYR A 75 11.94 -4.20 -30.46
C TYR A 75 12.91 -4.01 -29.29
N PRO A 76 12.60 -4.45 -28.06
CA PRO A 76 13.62 -4.57 -27.02
C PRO A 76 14.51 -5.80 -27.29
N PRO A 77 15.79 -5.75 -26.87
CA PRO A 77 16.70 -6.89 -26.98
C PRO A 77 16.21 -8.06 -26.11
N GLN A 78 16.41 -9.27 -26.63
CA GLN A 78 16.13 -10.52 -25.90
C GLN A 78 17.13 -10.66 -24.74
N PRO A 79 16.69 -11.07 -23.53
CA PRO A 79 17.59 -11.52 -22.49
C PRO A 79 17.95 -12.99 -22.74
N ASP A 80 19.21 -13.23 -23.04
CA ASP A 80 19.87 -14.52 -22.98
C ASP A 80 20.15 -14.90 -21.50
N ASP A 81 19.53 -16.00 -21.09
CA ASP A 81 19.87 -16.94 -20.02
C ASP A 81 20.19 -16.38 -18.62
N ILE A 82 19.13 -16.11 -17.84
CA ILE A 82 19.17 -16.20 -16.37
C ILE A 82 18.37 -17.44 -15.96
N GLU A 83 19.08 -18.52 -15.62
CA GLU A 83 18.51 -19.67 -14.92
C GLU A 83 18.21 -19.27 -13.46
N CYS A 84 16.98 -18.86 -13.17
CA CYS A 84 16.49 -18.78 -11.80
C CYS A 84 16.31 -20.20 -11.24
N HIS A 85 17.21 -20.62 -10.36
CA HIS A 85 17.02 -21.82 -9.57
C HIS A 85 15.90 -21.58 -8.53
N VAL A 86 14.78 -22.28 -8.72
CA VAL A 86 13.72 -22.42 -7.70
C VAL A 86 14.31 -23.12 -6.49
N PHE A 87 14.50 -22.40 -5.39
CA PHE A 87 14.75 -23.00 -4.08
C PHE A 87 13.42 -23.50 -3.51
N TYR A 88 13.24 -24.81 -3.48
CA TYR A 88 12.23 -25.43 -2.62
C TYR A 88 12.65 -25.19 -1.17
N GLY A 89 11.97 -24.25 -0.51
CA GLY A 89 12.07 -24.05 0.94
C GLY A 89 11.80 -25.38 1.65
N CYS A 90 12.74 -25.77 2.50
CA CYS A 90 12.60 -26.94 3.35
C CYS A 90 11.45 -26.70 4.33
N GLY A 91 10.40 -27.51 4.23
CA GLY A 91 9.31 -27.54 5.19
C GLY A 91 9.82 -27.85 6.59
N GLY A 92 9.85 -26.83 7.44
CA GLY A 92 9.99 -26.95 8.88
C GLY A 92 8.71 -27.54 9.48
N GLY A 93 8.88 -28.62 10.25
CA GLY A 93 7.80 -29.44 10.76
C GLY A 93 6.76 -28.69 11.60
N VAL A 94 5.50 -29.05 11.36
CA VAL A 94 4.34 -28.75 12.21
C VAL A 94 4.59 -29.37 13.59
N GLY A 95 4.90 -28.52 14.56
CA GLY A 95 4.80 -28.86 15.97
C GLY A 95 3.35 -28.72 16.41
N ASP A 96 2.68 -29.86 16.61
CA ASP A 96 1.38 -29.92 17.28
C ASP A 96 1.52 -29.39 18.71
N GLY A 97 1.01 -28.17 18.94
CA GLY A 97 1.19 -27.41 20.16
C GLY A 97 -0.05 -26.61 20.58
N ASN A 98 -1.19 -27.29 20.73
CA ASN A 98 -2.20 -27.07 21.77
C ASN A 98 -2.77 -25.63 22.00
N ASN A 99 -3.98 -25.40 21.46
CA ASN A 99 -5.06 -24.53 21.96
C ASN A 99 -4.66 -23.22 22.67
N GLY A 100 -4.51 -22.16 21.87
CA GLY A 100 -4.48 -20.76 22.30
C GLY A 100 -5.15 -19.79 21.33
N ASP A 101 -5.97 -20.26 20.37
CA ASP A 101 -6.54 -19.48 19.25
C ASP A 101 -7.61 -18.44 19.63
N GLY A 102 -7.69 -18.02 20.90
CA GLY A 102 -8.64 -17.00 21.35
C GLY A 102 -8.05 -15.60 21.48
N ASP A 103 -6.73 -15.46 21.53
CA ASP A 103 -6.10 -14.19 21.91
C ASP A 103 -5.90 -13.25 20.69
N ASP A 104 -5.61 -13.80 19.49
CA ASP A 104 -5.25 -12.98 18.32
C ASP A 104 -6.46 -12.26 17.67
N GLU A 105 -7.64 -12.88 17.66
CA GLU A 105 -8.87 -12.27 17.10
C GLU A 105 -9.34 -11.11 17.98
N ASP A 106 -9.30 -11.30 19.30
CA ASP A 106 -9.62 -10.27 20.29
C ASP A 106 -8.62 -9.09 20.23
N GLU A 107 -7.33 -9.37 20.01
CA GLU A 107 -6.31 -8.32 19.85
C GLU A 107 -6.49 -7.53 18.54
N LEU A 108 -6.87 -8.20 17.46
CA LEU A 108 -7.10 -7.53 16.17
C LEU A 108 -8.32 -6.62 16.22
N GLN A 109 -9.44 -7.10 16.76
CA GLN A 109 -10.64 -6.27 16.93
C GLN A 109 -10.34 -5.07 17.82
N LYS A 110 -9.59 -5.30 18.91
CA LYS A 110 -9.15 -4.21 19.79
C LYS A 110 -8.30 -3.18 19.05
N TRP A 111 -7.41 -3.62 18.15
CA TRP A 111 -6.67 -2.70 17.31
C TRP A 111 -7.62 -1.89 16.42
N GLU A 112 -8.55 -2.52 15.72
CA GLU A 112 -9.50 -1.80 14.86
C GLU A 112 -10.32 -0.76 15.64
N ASP A 113 -10.78 -1.10 16.84
CA ASP A 113 -11.59 -0.24 17.69
C ASP A 113 -10.80 0.94 18.28
N GLU A 114 -9.55 0.70 18.69
CA GLU A 114 -8.74 1.69 19.42
C GLU A 114 -7.77 2.48 18.53
N LYS A 115 -7.41 1.95 17.37
CA LYS A 115 -6.29 2.43 16.55
C LYS A 115 -6.71 2.98 15.19
N ILE A 116 -7.91 2.65 14.71
CA ILE A 116 -8.52 3.34 13.56
C ILE A 116 -9.33 4.53 14.10
N ILE A 117 -8.75 5.73 13.97
CA ILE A 117 -9.27 6.97 14.53
C ILE A 117 -10.01 7.73 13.42
N ASP A 118 -11.34 7.70 13.45
CA ASP A 118 -12.24 8.22 12.41
C ASP A 118 -13.06 9.45 12.84
N ASP A 119 -12.74 10.06 13.99
CA ASP A 119 -13.44 11.23 14.55
C ASP A 119 -13.48 12.45 13.62
N GLU A 120 -12.57 12.54 12.65
CA GLU A 120 -12.46 13.65 11.69
C GLU A 120 -13.04 13.32 10.30
N LEU A 121 -13.67 12.14 10.13
CA LEU A 121 -14.46 11.81 8.96
C LEU A 121 -15.87 12.41 9.02
N ASP A 122 -16.43 12.69 7.85
CA ASP A 122 -17.86 12.99 7.76
C ASP A 122 -18.70 11.78 8.20
N PRO A 123 -19.88 11.97 8.84
CA PRO A 123 -20.66 10.86 9.41
C PRO A 123 -21.01 9.72 8.46
N CYS A 124 -21.21 10.04 7.18
CA CYS A 124 -21.49 9.04 6.13
C CYS A 124 -20.28 8.14 5.83
N MET A 125 -19.06 8.65 5.99
CA MET A 125 -17.83 7.86 5.85
C MET A 125 -17.55 7.06 7.12
N GLN A 126 -17.84 7.61 8.31
CA GLN A 126 -17.72 6.90 9.58
C GLN A 126 -18.55 5.61 9.61
N SER A 127 -19.79 5.63 9.08
CA SER A 127 -20.61 4.42 9.03
C SER A 127 -19.98 3.31 8.18
N ILE A 128 -19.29 3.65 7.09
CA ILE A 128 -18.62 2.64 6.26
C ILE A 128 -17.42 2.04 7.00
N VAL A 129 -16.67 2.87 7.73
CA VAL A 129 -15.56 2.39 8.57
C VAL A 129 -16.10 1.47 9.66
N GLU A 130 -17.20 1.83 10.33
CA GLU A 130 -17.86 1.00 11.34
C GLU A 130 -18.31 -0.35 10.75
N ASP A 131 -18.94 -0.33 9.58
CA ASP A 131 -19.36 -1.56 8.88
C ASP A 131 -18.15 -2.43 8.48
N LEU A 132 -17.04 -1.82 8.04
CA LEU A 132 -15.80 -2.54 7.69
C LEU A 132 -15.08 -3.14 8.90
N LYS A 133 -15.17 -2.51 10.08
CA LYS A 133 -14.68 -3.07 11.35
C LYS A 133 -15.55 -4.24 11.83
N GLY A 134 -16.76 -4.38 11.30
CA GLY A 134 -17.72 -5.41 11.68
C GLY A 134 -17.67 -6.69 10.84
N VAL A 135 -16.87 -6.74 9.78
CA VAL A 135 -16.72 -7.94 8.92
C VAL A 135 -15.44 -8.70 9.26
N GLU A 136 -15.46 -10.02 9.08
CA GLU A 136 -14.36 -10.91 9.47
C GLU A 136 -13.08 -10.61 8.68
N GLU A 137 -13.22 -10.33 7.38
CA GLU A 137 -12.14 -9.96 6.48
C GLU A 137 -11.99 -8.44 6.37
N GLY A 138 -12.18 -7.72 7.48
CA GLY A 138 -12.12 -6.26 7.57
C GLY A 138 -10.73 -5.63 7.39
N VAL A 139 -10.62 -4.35 7.74
CA VAL A 139 -9.41 -3.54 7.55
C VAL A 139 -8.19 -4.18 8.21
N GLY A 140 -8.30 -4.50 9.50
CA GLY A 140 -7.23 -5.08 10.30
C GLY A 140 -6.84 -6.46 9.76
N LYS A 141 -7.83 -7.26 9.31
CA LYS A 141 -7.56 -8.61 8.82
C LYS A 141 -6.76 -8.63 7.53
N ILE A 142 -7.07 -7.73 6.59
CA ILE A 142 -6.28 -7.58 5.35
C ILE A 142 -4.84 -7.19 5.67
N ILE A 143 -4.64 -6.22 6.57
CA ILE A 143 -3.28 -5.82 6.95
C ILE A 143 -2.59 -6.98 7.67
N GLN A 144 -3.25 -7.68 8.59
CA GLN A 144 -2.68 -8.82 9.30
C GLN A 144 -2.25 -9.94 8.34
N LYS A 145 -3.08 -10.26 7.34
CA LYS A 145 -2.75 -11.26 6.31
C LYS A 145 -1.52 -10.86 5.51
N PHE A 146 -1.41 -9.57 5.19
CA PHE A 146 -0.27 -9.03 4.45
C PHE A 146 1.02 -8.97 5.30
N ALA A 147 0.91 -8.46 6.52
CA ALA A 147 2.01 -8.21 7.44
C ALA A 147 2.50 -9.48 8.17
N GLY A 148 1.61 -10.45 8.37
CA GLY A 148 1.82 -11.58 9.26
C GLY A 148 1.66 -11.25 10.76
N GLU A 149 1.32 -10.01 11.10
CA GLU A 149 1.15 -9.53 12.48
C GLU A 149 0.05 -8.47 12.58
N ILE A 150 -0.45 -8.24 13.79
CA ILE A 150 -1.44 -7.19 14.06
C ILE A 150 -0.74 -5.81 13.90
N PRO A 151 -1.37 -4.82 13.24
CA PRO A 151 -0.67 -3.57 12.97
C PRO A 151 -0.29 -2.82 14.26
N GLY A 152 0.91 -2.24 14.29
CA GLY A 152 1.47 -1.59 15.48
C GLY A 152 1.31 -0.08 15.55
N TYR A 153 0.37 0.53 14.81
CA TYR A 153 0.26 1.99 14.65
C TYR A 153 -1.18 2.49 14.78
N ASN A 154 -1.34 3.82 14.93
CA ASN A 154 -2.61 4.53 14.85
C ASN A 154 -2.87 5.00 13.41
N TRP A 155 -4.04 4.69 12.86
CA TRP A 155 -4.46 5.14 11.55
C TRP A 155 -5.51 6.25 11.68
N GLU A 156 -5.13 7.49 11.35
CA GLU A 156 -6.03 8.64 11.44
C GLU A 156 -6.76 8.87 10.10
N LEU A 157 -8.08 8.86 10.12
CA LEU A 157 -8.94 9.07 8.94
C LEU A 157 -9.62 10.44 9.02
N LYS A 158 -9.56 11.20 7.92
CA LYS A 158 -10.11 12.57 7.88
C LYS A 158 -10.82 12.87 6.57
N SER A 159 -11.91 13.62 6.62
CA SER A 159 -12.54 14.19 5.42
C SER A 159 -11.85 15.50 5.06
N GLY A 160 -11.53 15.70 3.78
CA GLY A 160 -10.80 16.89 3.34
C GLY A 160 -10.72 17.00 1.82
N LYS A 161 -10.41 18.21 1.33
CA LYS A 161 -10.28 18.44 -0.12
C LYS A 161 -8.95 17.94 -0.63
N LEU A 162 -8.99 17.24 -1.76
CA LEU A 162 -7.84 16.76 -2.52
C LEU A 162 -7.87 17.35 -3.93
N ASN A 163 -6.76 17.24 -4.66
CA ASN A 163 -6.62 17.81 -6.00
C ASN A 163 -7.06 16.79 -7.07
N GLY A 164 -8.29 16.28 -6.93
CA GLY A 164 -8.88 15.34 -7.88
C GLY A 164 -8.77 13.86 -7.50
N GLN A 165 -8.06 13.53 -6.42
CA GLN A 165 -8.03 12.18 -5.87
C GLN A 165 -9.30 11.86 -5.06
N THR A 166 -9.59 10.56 -4.89
CA THR A 166 -10.66 10.11 -3.98
C THR A 166 -10.18 10.06 -2.53
N ALA A 167 -8.94 9.63 -2.32
CA ALA A 167 -8.25 9.64 -1.04
C ALA A 167 -6.74 9.81 -1.24
N GLN A 168 -6.04 10.09 -0.15
CA GLN A 168 -4.58 10.15 -0.11
C GLN A 168 -4.09 9.78 1.29
N THR A 169 -3.24 8.77 1.36
CA THR A 169 -2.46 8.45 2.56
C THR A 169 -1.12 9.20 2.55
N ASN A 170 -0.73 9.70 3.73
CA ASN A 170 0.57 10.35 3.90
C ASN A 170 1.73 9.43 3.49
N PRO A 171 2.77 9.93 2.82
CA PRO A 171 3.97 9.15 2.55
C PRO A 171 4.73 8.78 3.85
N PRO A 172 5.64 7.79 3.81
CA PRO A 172 6.43 7.38 4.98
C PRO A 172 7.11 8.54 5.73
N ALA A 173 7.57 9.55 5.00
CA ALA A 173 8.24 10.73 5.55
C ALA A 173 7.36 11.60 6.47
N LEU A 174 6.03 11.47 6.38
CA LEU A 174 5.05 12.21 7.17
C LEU A 174 4.42 11.37 8.31
N TYR A 175 4.92 10.15 8.55
CA TYR A 175 4.59 9.40 9.75
C TYR A 175 5.01 10.17 11.02
N ASP A 176 4.13 10.24 12.01
CA ASP A 176 4.42 10.88 13.30
C ASP A 176 4.90 9.82 14.31
N PRO A 177 6.22 9.75 14.63
CA PRO A 177 6.75 8.78 15.58
C PRO A 177 6.39 9.09 17.04
N THR A 178 5.90 10.29 17.36
CA THR A 178 5.48 10.66 18.71
C THR A 178 4.09 10.14 19.00
N ARG A 179 3.22 10.20 17.99
CA ARG A 179 1.85 9.69 18.06
C ARG A 179 1.73 8.26 17.53
N GLU A 180 2.80 7.69 16.99
CA GLU A 180 2.80 6.42 16.28
C GLU A 180 1.70 6.37 15.20
N SER A 181 1.55 7.46 14.43
CA SER A 181 0.38 7.65 13.57
C SER A 181 0.69 7.99 12.13
N ILE A 182 -0.14 7.48 11.22
CA ILE A 182 -0.20 7.86 9.81
C ILE A 182 -1.62 8.31 9.46
N THR A 183 -1.76 9.26 8.54
CA THR A 183 -3.05 9.88 8.22
C THR A 183 -3.46 9.59 6.78
N THR A 184 -4.75 9.34 6.58
CA THR A 184 -5.41 9.28 5.28
C THR A 184 -6.51 10.35 5.21
N VAL A 185 -6.55 11.07 4.10
CA VAL A 185 -7.58 12.07 3.80
C VAL A 185 -8.49 11.55 2.70
N PHE A 186 -9.81 11.69 2.83
CA PHE A 186 -10.81 11.33 1.82
C PHE A 186 -11.55 12.58 1.31
N ASP A 187 -11.65 12.75 -0.01
CA ASP A 187 -12.41 13.85 -0.62
C ASP A 187 -13.81 13.40 -1.05
N ASN A 188 -14.65 13.12 -0.06
CA ASN A 188 -16.03 12.75 -0.30
C ASN A 188 -16.84 13.88 -0.98
N SER A 189 -16.40 15.13 -0.86
CA SER A 189 -17.06 16.28 -1.48
C SER A 189 -16.91 16.31 -3.01
N ALA A 190 -15.77 15.84 -3.53
CA ALA A 190 -15.53 15.71 -4.97
C ALA A 190 -16.25 14.49 -5.57
N TRP A 191 -16.57 13.50 -4.75
CA TRP A 191 -17.09 12.19 -5.17
C TRP A 191 -18.42 11.83 -4.49
N SER A 192 -19.33 12.80 -4.39
CA SER A 192 -20.64 12.66 -3.74
C SER A 192 -21.60 11.64 -4.40
N ASN A 193 -21.31 11.25 -5.64
CA ASN A 193 -22.07 10.21 -6.34
C ASN A 193 -21.50 8.80 -6.11
N ALA A 194 -20.38 8.66 -5.41
CA ALA A 194 -19.75 7.37 -5.21
C ALA A 194 -20.59 6.50 -4.26
N THR A 195 -20.65 5.20 -4.55
CA THR A 195 -21.37 4.24 -3.71
C THR A 195 -20.62 3.88 -2.44
N ASP A 196 -21.34 3.37 -1.43
CA ASP A 196 -20.80 2.75 -0.22
C ASP A 196 -19.68 1.75 -0.53
N ILE A 197 -19.89 0.83 -1.47
CA ILE A 197 -18.91 -0.18 -1.86
C ILE A 197 -17.67 0.43 -2.56
N SER A 198 -17.84 1.56 -3.27
CA SER A 198 -16.70 2.30 -3.82
C SER A 198 -15.86 2.92 -2.70
N TRP A 199 -16.49 3.51 -1.69
CA TRP A 199 -15.78 4.05 -0.53
C TRP A 199 -15.16 2.98 0.34
N ALA A 200 -15.84 1.86 0.57
CA ALA A 200 -15.28 0.71 1.27
C ALA A 200 -13.99 0.23 0.59
N ARG A 201 -13.99 0.14 -0.75
CA ARG A 201 -12.78 -0.19 -1.53
C ARG A 201 -11.68 0.82 -1.29
N THR A 202 -11.98 2.12 -1.38
CA THR A 202 -10.98 3.16 -1.13
C THR A 202 -10.39 3.02 0.28
N ILE A 203 -11.22 2.84 1.32
CA ILE A 203 -10.74 2.67 2.70
C ILE A 203 -9.79 1.47 2.81
N LEU A 204 -10.16 0.31 2.26
CA LEU A 204 -9.29 -0.88 2.29
C LEU A 204 -7.98 -0.67 1.53
N HIS A 205 -8.02 0.03 0.40
CA HIS A 205 -6.83 0.38 -0.39
C HIS A 205 -5.88 1.29 0.42
N GLU A 206 -6.42 2.35 0.99
CA GLU A 206 -5.64 3.29 1.80
C GLU A 206 -5.10 2.66 3.11
N ALA A 207 -5.80 1.67 3.66
CA ALA A 207 -5.33 0.92 4.83
C ALA A 207 -4.00 0.21 4.54
N ILE A 208 -3.86 -0.36 3.34
CA ILE A 208 -2.62 -1.00 2.90
C ILE A 208 -1.52 0.04 2.70
N HIS A 209 -1.82 1.19 2.09
CA HIS A 209 -0.87 2.30 2.01
C HIS A 209 -0.40 2.77 3.38
N ALA A 210 -1.30 2.85 4.36
CA ALA A 210 -0.98 3.24 5.72
C ALA A 210 -0.01 2.25 6.36
N TYR A 211 -0.26 0.94 6.24
CA TYR A 211 0.64 -0.09 6.73
C TYR A 211 2.01 0.01 6.08
N LEU A 212 2.06 0.03 4.74
CA LEU A 212 3.31 0.13 3.99
C LEU A 212 4.09 1.38 4.40
N GLY A 213 3.42 2.54 4.46
CA GLY A 213 3.99 3.81 4.87
C GLY A 213 4.67 3.74 6.23
N VAL A 214 4.01 3.13 7.21
CA VAL A 214 4.54 2.94 8.57
C VAL A 214 5.68 1.92 8.57
N TYR A 215 5.50 0.78 7.93
CA TYR A 215 6.49 -0.29 7.83
C TYR A 215 7.82 0.24 7.26
N PHE A 216 7.75 1.00 6.16
CA PHE A 216 8.91 1.64 5.54
C PHE A 216 9.62 2.65 6.44
N GLN A 217 8.88 3.37 7.28
CA GLN A 217 9.45 4.36 8.16
C GLN A 217 10.13 3.73 9.39
N ILE A 218 9.54 2.68 9.98
CA ILE A 218 10.00 2.07 11.24
C ILE A 218 11.11 1.04 10.98
N ASN A 219 10.96 0.17 9.98
CA ASN A 219 11.81 -1.02 9.84
C ASN A 219 13.05 -0.83 8.94
N ARG A 220 13.55 0.41 8.82
CA ARG A 220 14.64 0.80 7.88
C ARG A 220 15.94 -0.04 7.86
N PRO A 221 16.32 -0.88 8.86
CA PRO A 221 17.57 -1.67 8.77
C PRO A 221 17.44 -3.19 8.56
N ASP A 222 16.29 -3.85 8.80
CA ASP A 222 16.18 -5.33 8.83
C ASP A 222 15.40 -5.91 7.64
N TRP A 223 15.81 -5.49 6.44
CA TRP A 223 15.10 -5.59 5.17
C TRP A 223 15.30 -6.89 4.37
N ILE A 224 14.96 -8.07 4.91
CA ILE A 224 15.15 -9.34 4.17
C ILE A 224 13.92 -10.26 4.23
N ALA A 225 12.93 -9.98 3.39
CA ALA A 225 12.20 -10.93 2.51
C ALA A 225 10.93 -10.25 1.94
N THR A 226 10.58 -10.55 0.67
CA THR A 226 9.61 -9.88 -0.25
C THR A 226 9.89 -8.41 -0.58
N TYR A 227 10.37 -7.66 0.40
CA TYR A 227 10.87 -6.28 0.33
C TYR A 227 11.92 -5.92 -0.74
N PRO A 228 12.82 -6.83 -1.21
CA PRO A 228 13.83 -6.47 -2.21
C PRO A 228 13.26 -5.95 -3.53
N GLU A 229 12.12 -6.48 -3.99
CA GLU A 229 11.46 -6.03 -5.23
C GLU A 229 10.94 -4.60 -5.07
N MET A 230 10.27 -4.28 -3.96
CA MET A 230 9.79 -2.92 -3.69
C MET A 230 10.91 -1.89 -3.51
N VAL A 231 12.09 -2.29 -2.99
CA VAL A 231 13.26 -1.41 -2.91
C VAL A 231 13.92 -1.19 -4.25
N GLU A 232 14.04 -2.26 -5.05
CA GLU A 232 14.51 -2.18 -6.42
C GLU A 232 13.61 -1.23 -7.22
N GLU A 233 12.29 -1.42 -7.13
CA GLU A 233 11.29 -0.55 -7.74
C GLU A 233 11.35 0.88 -7.23
N TRP A 234 11.51 1.12 -5.93
CA TRP A 234 11.73 2.48 -5.43
C TRP A 234 13.01 3.10 -6.02
N GLY A 235 14.07 2.32 -6.18
CA GLY A 235 15.31 2.74 -6.83
C GLY A 235 15.14 3.12 -8.30
N GLU A 236 14.06 2.69 -8.94
CA GLU A 236 13.70 3.03 -10.32
C GLU A 236 12.66 4.17 -10.37
N LEU A 237 11.53 3.97 -9.70
CA LEU A 237 10.35 4.83 -9.73
C LEU A 237 10.55 6.12 -8.91
N HIS A 238 11.31 6.04 -7.82
CA HIS A 238 11.47 7.13 -6.84
C HIS A 238 10.12 7.70 -6.34
N ASN A 239 9.06 6.88 -6.35
CA ASN A 239 7.71 7.23 -5.91
C ASN A 239 7.09 6.08 -5.11
N TRP A 240 6.78 6.31 -3.83
CA TRP A 240 6.28 5.30 -2.91
C TRP A 240 4.86 4.91 -3.28
N ASN A 241 4.10 5.87 -3.82
CA ASN A 241 2.75 5.63 -4.29
C ASN A 241 2.73 4.56 -5.39
N ASP A 242 3.63 4.71 -6.37
CA ASP A 242 3.71 3.79 -7.50
C ASP A 242 4.20 2.40 -7.09
N VAL A 243 5.22 2.33 -6.22
CA VAL A 243 5.70 1.07 -5.63
C VAL A 243 4.59 0.36 -4.85
N HIS A 244 3.86 1.10 -4.01
CA HIS A 244 2.76 0.52 -3.23
C HIS A 244 1.62 0.05 -4.14
N HIS A 245 1.23 0.83 -5.15
CA HIS A 245 0.20 0.42 -6.10
C HIS A 245 0.57 -0.88 -6.81
N GLU A 246 1.82 -1.01 -7.24
CA GLU A 246 2.28 -2.19 -7.94
C GLU A 246 2.28 -3.43 -7.03
N GLU A 247 2.70 -3.31 -5.77
CA GLU A 247 2.59 -4.39 -4.79
C GLU A 247 1.12 -4.78 -4.54
N ILE A 248 0.23 -3.79 -4.32
CA ILE A 248 -1.20 -4.06 -4.12
C ILE A 248 -1.78 -4.81 -5.33
N ALA A 249 -1.44 -4.37 -6.55
CA ALA A 249 -1.91 -4.96 -7.78
C ALA A 249 -1.52 -6.44 -7.94
N ARG A 250 -0.31 -6.81 -7.50
CA ARG A 250 0.21 -8.18 -7.62
C ARG A 250 -0.34 -9.10 -6.54
N SER A 251 -0.41 -8.65 -5.29
CA SER A 251 -0.56 -9.54 -4.13
C SER A 251 -1.87 -9.35 -3.36
N LEU A 252 -2.54 -8.20 -3.45
CA LEU A 252 -3.63 -7.84 -2.53
C LEU A 252 -4.99 -7.60 -3.17
N VAL A 253 -5.08 -7.45 -4.49
CA VAL A 253 -6.38 -7.29 -5.19
C VAL A 253 -7.40 -8.37 -4.80
N ASN A 254 -6.96 -9.62 -4.63
CA ASN A 254 -7.86 -10.70 -4.27
C ASN A 254 -8.36 -10.61 -2.82
N GLU A 255 -7.49 -10.21 -1.88
CA GLU A 255 -7.87 -10.06 -0.47
C GLU A 255 -8.81 -8.87 -0.28
N ILE A 256 -8.55 -7.76 -0.98
CA ILE A 256 -9.49 -6.62 -1.04
C ILE A 256 -10.85 -7.08 -1.58
N ALA A 257 -10.86 -7.93 -2.61
CA ALA A 257 -12.12 -8.42 -3.20
C ALA A 257 -12.92 -9.30 -2.25
N ILE A 258 -12.25 -10.10 -1.42
CA ILE A 258 -12.89 -10.94 -0.39
C ILE A 258 -13.51 -10.06 0.68
N ALA A 259 -12.76 -9.11 1.23
CA ALA A 259 -13.25 -8.14 2.21
C ALA A 259 -14.44 -7.33 1.70
N LEU A 260 -14.35 -6.83 0.46
CA LEU A 260 -15.44 -6.10 -0.18
C LEU A 260 -16.67 -6.96 -0.40
N LYS A 261 -16.48 -8.25 -0.69
CA LYS A 261 -17.61 -9.17 -0.81
C LYS A 261 -18.31 -9.34 0.53
N GLU A 262 -17.58 -9.51 1.62
CA GLU A 262 -18.18 -9.62 2.95
C GLU A 262 -18.92 -8.35 3.36
N PHE A 263 -18.30 -7.19 3.18
CA PHE A 263 -18.95 -5.90 3.36
C PHE A 263 -20.23 -5.82 2.52
N GLY A 264 -20.14 -6.13 1.22
CA GLY A 264 -21.28 -6.11 0.32
C GLY A 264 -22.40 -7.05 0.76
N ASP A 265 -22.08 -8.30 1.09
CA ASP A 265 -23.06 -9.30 1.53
C ASP A 265 -23.75 -8.86 2.84
N SER A 266 -23.00 -8.25 3.78
CA SER A 266 -23.53 -7.68 5.03
C SER A 266 -24.51 -6.53 4.79
N SER A 267 -24.25 -5.72 3.75
CA SER A 267 -25.08 -4.60 3.28
C SER A 267 -26.19 -5.04 2.30
N GLY A 268 -26.38 -6.35 2.10
CA GLY A 268 -27.41 -6.92 1.22
C GLY A 268 -27.07 -6.94 -0.27
N LEU A 269 -25.86 -6.50 -0.65
CA LEU A 269 -25.31 -6.60 -2.00
C LEU A 269 -24.77 -8.01 -2.21
N ASN A 270 -25.56 -8.89 -2.83
CA ASN A 270 -25.19 -10.29 -3.05
C ASN A 270 -24.77 -10.51 -4.52
N TYR A 271 -23.60 -10.01 -4.90
CA TYR A 271 -23.06 -10.16 -6.25
C TYR A 271 -21.99 -11.26 -6.35
N ASP A 272 -21.65 -11.64 -7.58
CA ASP A 272 -20.55 -12.57 -7.85
C ASP A 272 -19.19 -11.96 -7.46
N LEU A 273 -18.25 -12.78 -6.98
CA LEU A 273 -16.90 -12.37 -6.58
C LEU A 273 -16.20 -11.52 -7.65
N GLN A 274 -16.44 -11.81 -8.92
CA GLN A 274 -15.86 -11.07 -10.04
C GLN A 274 -16.18 -9.55 -9.98
N PHE A 275 -17.35 -9.15 -9.48
CA PHE A 275 -17.69 -7.74 -9.31
C PHE A 275 -16.79 -7.05 -8.30
N TYR A 276 -16.56 -7.69 -7.15
CA TYR A 276 -15.68 -7.15 -6.10
C TYR A 276 -14.21 -7.20 -6.53
N GLN A 277 -13.81 -8.22 -7.29
CA GLN A 277 -12.48 -8.27 -7.91
C GLN A 277 -12.26 -7.11 -8.87
N ASP A 278 -13.26 -6.78 -9.71
CA ASP A 278 -13.17 -5.62 -10.61
C ASP A 278 -13.07 -4.32 -9.82
N LEU A 279 -13.85 -4.18 -8.74
CA LEU A 279 -13.76 -3.01 -7.88
C LEU A 279 -12.40 -2.88 -7.21
N SER A 280 -11.78 -3.99 -6.81
CA SER A 280 -10.49 -3.99 -6.10
C SER A 280 -9.32 -3.43 -6.92
N TRP A 281 -9.50 -3.24 -8.23
CA TRP A 281 -8.53 -2.56 -9.11
C TRP A 281 -8.61 -1.02 -9.08
N GLY A 282 -9.50 -0.43 -8.29
CA GLY A 282 -9.59 1.03 -8.17
C GLY A 282 -8.26 1.64 -7.71
N GLY A 283 -7.78 2.68 -8.41
CA GLY A 283 -6.46 3.29 -8.18
C GLY A 283 -5.28 2.56 -8.83
N LEU A 284 -5.46 1.33 -9.32
CA LEU A 284 -4.37 0.47 -9.79
C LEU A 284 -4.24 0.40 -11.33
N HIS A 285 -4.95 1.26 -12.06
CA HIS A 285 -5.07 1.13 -13.52
C HIS A 285 -3.82 1.55 -14.31
N THR A 286 -2.85 2.19 -13.65
CA THR A 286 -1.55 2.60 -14.21
C THR A 286 -0.43 1.59 -13.92
N THR A 287 -0.69 0.59 -13.06
CA THR A 287 0.27 -0.46 -12.71
C THR A 287 0.62 -1.33 -13.91
N ASP A 288 1.86 -1.81 -13.98
CA ASP A 288 2.29 -2.73 -15.03
C ASP A 288 1.46 -4.02 -14.98
N THR A 289 1.15 -4.49 -13.77
CA THR A 289 0.26 -5.63 -13.56
C THR A 289 -1.12 -5.43 -14.19
N PHE A 290 -1.72 -4.24 -14.07
CA PHE A 290 -2.99 -3.94 -14.74
C PHE A 290 -2.82 -3.79 -16.26
N LEU A 291 -1.78 -3.08 -16.70
CA LEU A 291 -1.54 -2.80 -18.12
C LEU A 291 -1.34 -4.09 -18.94
N ASN A 292 -0.75 -5.12 -18.33
CA ASN A 292 -0.55 -6.43 -18.93
C ASN A 292 -1.83 -7.28 -19.07
N LYS A 293 -2.97 -6.83 -18.53
CA LYS A 293 -4.26 -7.50 -18.73
C LYS A 293 -4.79 -7.33 -20.15
N GLU A 294 -5.65 -8.27 -20.54
CA GLU A 294 -6.37 -8.23 -21.82
C GLU A 294 -7.24 -6.97 -21.92
N SER A 295 -7.34 -6.38 -23.12
CA SER A 295 -8.11 -5.15 -23.33
C SER A 295 -9.59 -5.27 -22.92
N THR A 296 -10.18 -6.44 -23.14
CA THR A 296 -11.56 -6.73 -22.72
C THR A 296 -11.72 -6.77 -21.20
N GLU A 297 -10.70 -7.22 -20.48
CA GLU A 297 -10.68 -7.24 -19.02
C GLU A 297 -10.52 -5.83 -18.47
N LYS A 298 -9.55 -5.06 -18.97
CA LYS A 298 -9.33 -3.66 -18.58
C LYS A 298 -10.58 -2.80 -18.75
N ASN A 299 -11.23 -2.90 -19.91
CA ASN A 299 -12.47 -2.16 -20.18
C ASN A 299 -13.59 -2.55 -19.22
N ARG A 300 -13.73 -3.84 -18.88
CA ARG A 300 -14.76 -4.31 -17.95
C ARG A 300 -14.53 -3.73 -16.54
N ILE A 301 -13.30 -3.82 -16.04
CA ILE A 301 -12.90 -3.29 -14.74
C ILE A 301 -13.15 -1.78 -14.69
N GLN A 302 -12.60 -1.02 -15.64
CA GLN A 302 -12.73 0.43 -15.69
C GLN A 302 -14.18 0.88 -15.80
N ASN A 303 -15.04 0.16 -16.53
CA ASN A 303 -16.47 0.46 -16.55
C ASN A 303 -17.12 0.25 -15.18
N ILE A 304 -16.81 -0.85 -14.46
CA ILE A 304 -17.34 -1.07 -13.11
C ILE A 304 -16.90 0.05 -12.17
N LEU A 305 -15.62 0.43 -12.19
CA LEU A 305 -15.08 1.53 -11.38
C LEU A 305 -15.78 2.85 -11.69
N SER A 306 -15.89 3.19 -12.97
CA SER A 306 -16.59 4.39 -13.46
C SER A 306 -18.03 4.46 -12.95
N ILE A 307 -18.76 3.34 -13.09
CA ILE A 307 -20.17 3.27 -12.74
C ILE A 307 -20.35 3.45 -11.24
N GLU A 308 -19.61 2.70 -10.42
CA GLU A 308 -19.74 2.79 -8.96
C GLU A 308 -19.29 4.14 -8.41
N LEU A 309 -18.32 4.80 -9.06
CA LEU A 309 -17.81 6.10 -8.62
C LEU A 309 -18.70 7.28 -9.08
N THR A 310 -19.31 7.21 -10.26
CA THR A 310 -19.94 8.37 -10.91
C THR A 310 -21.39 8.15 -11.36
N GLY A 311 -21.85 6.90 -11.48
CA GLY A 311 -23.12 6.55 -12.13
C GLY A 311 -23.05 6.47 -13.65
N TYR A 312 -21.88 6.62 -14.27
CA TYR A 312 -21.69 6.57 -15.73
C TYR A 312 -20.65 5.52 -16.12
N ASP A 313 -20.81 4.94 -17.31
CA ASP A 313 -19.77 4.11 -17.92
C ASP A 313 -18.71 4.96 -18.64
N LEU A 314 -17.67 4.33 -19.19
CA LEU A 314 -16.59 5.04 -19.90
C LEU A 314 -17.04 5.77 -21.17
N SER A 315 -18.23 5.47 -21.68
CA SER A 315 -18.83 6.19 -22.82
C SER A 315 -19.64 7.42 -22.38
N GLY A 316 -19.68 7.71 -21.08
CA GLY A 316 -20.54 8.75 -20.51
C GLY A 316 -22.02 8.37 -20.49
N SER A 317 -22.34 7.09 -20.69
CA SER A 317 -23.73 6.62 -20.65
C SER A 317 -24.14 6.33 -19.20
N PRO A 318 -25.29 6.83 -18.72
CA PRO A 318 -25.75 6.58 -17.36
C PRO A 318 -26.03 5.09 -17.16
N LYS A 319 -25.59 4.55 -16.02
CA LYS A 319 -25.81 3.17 -15.59
C LYS A 319 -26.34 3.13 -14.17
N THR A 320 -27.01 2.04 -13.86
CA THR A 320 -27.42 1.76 -12.49
C THR A 320 -26.20 1.29 -11.70
N GLN A 321 -25.86 2.05 -10.66
CA GLN A 321 -24.93 1.64 -9.62
C GLN A 321 -25.47 0.44 -8.86
N LYS A 322 -24.57 -0.43 -8.44
CA LYS A 322 -24.89 -1.62 -7.65
C LYS A 322 -24.81 -1.34 -6.16
N GLY A 323 -23.85 -0.54 -5.72
CA GLY A 323 -23.79 -0.08 -4.32
C GLY A 323 -24.86 0.97 -4.02
N ASN A 324 -24.98 1.31 -2.74
CA ASN A 324 -25.91 2.33 -2.26
C ASN A 324 -25.25 3.70 -2.29
N ASN A 325 -26.02 4.74 -2.63
CA ASN A 325 -25.57 6.11 -2.41
C ASN A 325 -25.65 6.42 -0.91
N ILE A 326 -24.58 6.98 -0.35
CA ILE A 326 -24.44 7.30 1.07
C ILE A 326 -24.74 8.77 1.39
N ASP A 327 -25.10 9.58 0.39
CA ASP A 327 -25.38 11.01 0.49
C ASP A 327 -24.28 11.79 1.26
N CYS A 328 -23.02 11.42 0.99
CA CYS A 328 -21.85 12.26 1.24
C CYS A 328 -21.76 13.36 0.16
#